data_AF-A0AAU6CF47-F1
#
_entry.id   AF-A0AAU6CF47-F1
#
_cell.length_a   1.000
_cell.length_b   1.000
_cell.length_c   1.000
_cell.angle_alpha   90.00
_cell.angle_beta   90.00
_cell.angle_gamma   90.00
#
_symmetry.space_group_name_H-M   'P 1'
#
loop_
_entity.id
_entity.type
_entity.pdbx_description
1 polymer ?
#
loop_
_entity_poly.entity_id
_entity_poly.type
_entity_poly.pdbx_seq_one_letter_code
_entity_poly.pdbx_strand_id
1 'polypeptide(L)'
;MTYNLLVTEPLSNRVVAEALAECFGVPVRDVDVADENTDQDTRNWDALVICGTETLRGDVRTSLDIYIRDSVQPQPGEPELAAALARVLGRSVLYPAEEFLPGAPCVAAADGTVTRARLLDPGEDPDDETAGYKVDAVEAPVADLPNAQVTRLPEIVREQRKPTPISDRFATSLDALGTGRTDGICAQYRTAADRLGAWEQLVQTMADRWDPAGWYPADLYVQNLTTRDGLEAMQQQFQPQEAELLEAALDLVDRRFIELTVPDPSWYLKLSKEPGLDVPDTDDAGWWWDRRPDPLPW
;
A
#
# COMPACT_ATOMS: atom_id res chain seq x y z
N MET A 1 15.74 13.45 12.88
CA MET A 1 15.00 12.56 11.94
C MET A 1 14.90 11.17 12.53
N THR A 2 13.80 10.44 12.27
CA THR A 2 13.58 9.07 12.79
C THR A 2 13.42 8.10 11.63
N TYR A 3 13.91 6.88 11.79
CA TYR A 3 13.83 5.80 10.80
C TYR A 3 13.39 4.53 11.51
N ASN A 4 12.46 3.80 10.90
CA ASN A 4 12.04 2.48 11.39
C ASN A 4 12.43 1.42 10.36
N LEU A 5 13.40 0.57 10.70
CA LEU A 5 13.95 -0.42 9.78
C LEU A 5 13.84 -1.83 10.37
N LEU A 6 13.64 -2.81 9.51
CA LEU A 6 13.54 -4.22 9.87
C LEU A 6 14.64 -5.00 9.15
N VAL A 7 15.34 -5.90 9.84
CA VAL A 7 16.47 -6.68 9.29
C VAL A 7 16.18 -8.18 9.38
N THR A 8 16.56 -8.93 8.34
CA THR A 8 16.31 -10.38 8.25
C THR A 8 17.26 -11.25 9.09
N GLU A 9 18.21 -10.65 9.80
CA GLU A 9 19.24 -11.33 10.60
C GLU A 9 19.23 -10.79 12.03
N PRO A 10 19.42 -11.64 13.07
CA PRO A 10 19.66 -11.16 14.42
C PRO A 10 20.97 -10.37 14.50
N LEU A 11 20.89 -9.12 14.96
CA LEU A 11 22.06 -8.25 15.11
C LEU A 11 22.43 -8.06 16.58
N SER A 12 23.72 -7.90 16.84
CA SER A 12 24.21 -7.44 18.16
C SER A 12 24.36 -5.92 18.17
N ASN A 13 24.19 -5.28 19.34
CA ASN A 13 24.27 -3.82 19.48
C ASN A 13 25.59 -3.25 18.94
N ARG A 14 26.70 -3.99 19.06
CA ARG A 14 28.00 -3.60 18.50
C ARG A 14 27.97 -3.54 16.95
N VAL A 15 27.40 -4.55 16.31
CA VAL A 15 27.31 -4.62 14.84
C VAL A 15 26.43 -3.49 14.32
N VAL A 16 25.30 -3.22 14.99
CA VAL A 16 24.42 -2.10 14.66
C VAL A 16 25.16 -0.77 14.82
N ALA A 17 25.88 -0.56 15.92
CA ALA A 17 26.62 0.68 16.16
C ALA A 17 27.69 0.94 15.09
N GLU A 18 28.46 -0.10 14.72
CA GLU A 18 29.46 -0.04 13.66
C GLU A 18 28.83 0.30 12.29
N ALA A 19 27.71 -0.35 11.96
CA ALA A 19 27.04 -0.14 10.69
C ALA A 19 26.40 1.25 10.57
N LEU A 20 25.75 1.75 11.62
CA LEU A 20 25.17 3.09 11.65
C LEU A 20 26.26 4.16 11.62
N ALA A 21 27.36 3.97 12.34
CA ALA A 21 28.51 4.87 12.31
C ALA A 21 29.07 5.02 10.88
N GLU A 22 29.19 3.90 10.15
CA GLU A 22 29.60 3.91 8.75
C GLU A 22 28.58 4.62 7.85
N CYS A 23 27.28 4.30 7.99
CA CYS A 23 26.23 4.89 7.16
C CYS A 23 26.11 6.42 7.32
N PHE A 24 26.30 6.94 8.53
CA PHE A 24 26.22 8.38 8.82
C PHE A 24 27.57 9.10 8.80
N GLY A 25 28.68 8.37 8.60
CA GLY A 25 30.01 8.95 8.62
C GLY A 25 30.41 9.56 9.98
N VAL A 26 29.89 9.01 11.08
CA VAL A 26 30.19 9.45 12.45
C VAL A 26 31.09 8.45 13.18
N PRO A 27 31.85 8.88 14.20
CA PRO A 27 32.59 7.94 15.05
C PRO A 27 31.65 6.98 15.79
N VAL A 28 32.03 5.70 15.92
CA VAL A 28 31.25 4.68 16.64
C VAL A 28 30.92 5.10 18.09
N ARG A 29 31.81 5.85 18.75
CA ARG A 29 31.58 6.38 20.11
C ARG A 29 30.42 7.39 20.20
N ASP A 30 30.03 7.97 19.07
CA ASP A 30 28.95 8.94 18.95
C ASP A 30 27.64 8.27 18.51
N VAL A 31 27.59 6.93 18.53
CA VAL A 31 26.42 6.08 18.29
C VAL A 31 26.07 5.29 19.56
N ASP A 32 24.86 5.45 20.07
CA ASP A 32 24.31 4.70 21.19
C ASP A 32 23.30 3.66 20.67
N VAL A 33 23.49 2.39 21.02
CA VAL A 33 22.57 1.30 20.65
C VAL A 33 22.19 0.52 21.89
N ALA A 34 20.89 0.37 22.12
CA ALA A 34 20.34 -0.32 23.27
C ALA A 34 19.22 -1.27 22.85
N ASP A 35 19.21 -2.44 23.46
CA ASP A 35 18.12 -3.40 23.36
C ASP A 35 17.15 -3.27 24.55
N GLU A 36 16.07 -4.07 24.54
CA GLU A 36 15.06 -4.14 25.61
C GLU A 36 15.63 -4.47 27.00
N ASN A 37 16.80 -5.12 27.05
CA ASN A 37 17.45 -5.55 28.29
C ASN A 37 18.49 -4.54 28.80
N THR A 38 18.74 -3.48 28.04
CA THR A 38 19.73 -2.46 28.37
C THR A 38 19.19 -1.47 29.40
N ASP A 39 19.97 -1.22 30.45
CA ASP A 39 19.64 -0.24 31.48
C ASP A 39 19.62 1.19 30.90
N GLN A 40 18.46 1.83 30.94
CA GLN A 40 18.23 3.16 30.34
C GLN A 40 19.07 4.26 31.02
N ASP A 41 19.46 4.09 32.28
CA ASP A 41 20.30 5.05 33.00
C ASP A 41 21.75 5.03 32.52
N THR A 42 22.16 3.96 31.82
CA THR A 42 23.52 3.79 31.29
C THR A 42 23.70 4.28 29.85
N ARG A 43 22.60 4.67 29.20
CA ARG A 43 22.61 5.09 27.79
C ARG A 43 23.25 6.44 27.58
N ASN A 44 23.96 6.59 26.47
CA ASN A 44 24.47 7.87 26.03
C ASN A 44 23.39 8.64 25.23
N TRP A 45 22.47 9.27 25.96
CA TRP A 45 21.45 10.16 25.36
C TRP A 45 22.05 11.37 24.62
N ASP A 46 23.34 11.64 24.80
CA ASP A 46 24.09 12.67 24.10
C ASP A 46 24.75 12.23 22.79
N ALA A 47 24.60 10.95 22.42
CA ALA A 47 25.04 10.43 21.13
C ALA A 47 24.38 11.18 19.95
N LEU A 48 25.10 11.23 18.84
CA LEU A 48 24.61 11.83 17.60
C LEU A 48 23.56 10.96 16.92
N VAL A 49 23.69 9.64 17.08
CA VAL A 49 22.77 8.62 16.60
C VAL A 49 22.38 7.74 17.78
N ILE A 50 21.08 7.58 18.00
CA ILE A 50 20.51 6.75 19.05
C ILE A 50 19.67 5.67 18.36
N CYS A 51 19.88 4.40 18.71
CA CYS A 51 19.12 3.28 18.15
C CYS A 51 18.53 2.43 19.27
N GLY A 52 17.23 2.15 19.19
CA GLY A 52 16.60 1.04 19.89
C GLY A 52 16.65 -0.21 19.01
N THR A 53 16.91 -1.38 19.60
CA THR A 53 16.89 -2.66 18.90
C THR A 53 15.95 -3.63 19.58
N GLU A 54 15.09 -4.29 18.82
CA GLU A 54 14.20 -5.35 19.32
C GLU A 54 14.48 -6.64 18.55
N THR A 55 14.55 -7.76 19.26
CA THR A 55 14.72 -9.08 18.63
C THR A 55 13.36 -9.64 18.23
N LEU A 56 13.19 -9.94 16.95
CA LEU A 56 11.95 -10.45 16.38
C LEU A 56 12.06 -11.94 16.01
N ARG A 57 10.91 -12.58 15.80
CA ARG A 57 10.78 -13.95 15.28
C ARG A 57 10.30 -13.92 13.84
N GLY A 58 10.67 -14.93 13.05
CA GLY A 58 10.22 -15.12 11.68
C GLY A 58 11.33 -14.93 10.63
N ASP A 59 10.99 -14.40 9.46
CA ASP A 59 11.95 -14.02 8.42
C ASP A 59 12.61 -12.68 8.75
N VAL A 60 11.91 -11.81 9.50
CA VAL A 60 12.48 -10.62 10.13
C VAL A 60 12.93 -10.96 11.55
N ARG A 61 14.13 -10.50 11.92
CA ARG A 61 14.82 -10.91 13.15
C ARG A 61 15.24 -9.76 14.04
N THR A 62 15.33 -8.54 13.51
CA THR A 62 15.68 -7.37 14.29
C THR A 62 14.89 -6.16 13.81
N SER A 63 14.25 -5.45 14.73
CA SER A 63 13.69 -4.12 14.50
C SER A 63 14.68 -3.06 14.99
N LEU A 64 14.81 -1.98 14.22
CA LEU A 64 15.67 -0.83 14.51
C LEU A 64 14.82 0.44 14.51
N ASP A 65 14.77 1.10 15.67
CA ASP A 65 14.20 2.46 15.80
C ASP A 65 15.36 3.45 15.96
N ILE A 66 15.65 4.19 14.89
CA ILE A 66 16.85 5.03 14.78
C ILE A 66 16.45 6.49 14.87
N TYR A 67 17.00 7.20 15.85
CA TYR A 67 16.90 8.64 16.00
C TYR A 67 18.23 9.33 15.72
N ILE A 68 18.20 10.36 14.88
CA ILE A 68 19.38 11.15 14.52
C ILE A 68 19.18 12.60 14.92
N ARG A 69 20.19 13.16 15.59
CA ARG A 69 20.27 14.59 15.92
C ARG A 69 20.44 15.44 14.66
N ASP A 70 19.77 16.60 14.62
CA ASP A 70 19.76 17.51 13.45
C ASP A 70 21.14 18.03 13.03
N SER A 71 22.14 17.96 13.92
CA SER A 71 23.52 18.35 13.67
C SER A 71 24.30 17.39 12.76
N VAL A 72 23.84 16.16 12.58
CA VAL A 72 24.47 15.18 11.66
C VAL A 72 24.02 15.51 10.24
N GLN A 73 24.98 15.71 9.34
CA GLN A 73 24.74 16.01 7.93
C GLN A 73 25.75 15.28 7.04
N PRO A 74 25.34 14.72 5.88
CA PRO A 74 23.95 14.68 5.37
C PRO A 74 23.06 13.69 6.13
N GLN A 75 21.74 13.93 6.13
CA GLN A 75 20.74 12.96 6.58
C GLN A 75 20.12 12.28 5.36
N PRO A 76 20.42 11.00 5.09
CA PRO A 76 19.86 10.27 3.96
C PRO A 76 18.35 10.06 4.12
N GLY A 77 17.62 9.91 3.02
CA GLY A 77 16.24 9.42 3.09
C GLY A 77 16.15 7.98 3.63
N GLU A 78 14.97 7.54 4.09
CA GLU A 78 14.77 6.13 4.52
C GLU A 78 15.23 5.10 3.46
N PRO A 79 14.92 5.25 2.16
CA PRO A 79 15.39 4.31 1.13
C PRO A 79 16.92 4.28 1.01
N GLU A 80 17.56 5.44 1.13
CA GLU A 80 19.01 5.59 1.01
C GLU A 80 19.73 4.95 2.21
N LEU A 81 19.19 5.17 3.42
CA LEU A 81 19.69 4.54 4.63
C LEU A 81 19.52 3.03 4.60
N ALA A 82 18.33 2.53 4.22
CA ALA A 82 18.07 1.10 4.13
C ALA A 82 19.03 0.41 3.14
N ALA A 83 19.26 1.03 1.97
CA ALA A 83 20.20 0.50 0.98
C ALA A 83 21.66 0.56 1.44
N ALA A 84 22.06 1.61 2.16
CA ALA A 84 23.41 1.69 2.74
C ALA A 84 23.61 0.63 3.83
N LEU A 85 22.65 0.51 4.74
CA LEU A 85 22.67 -0.45 5.84
C LEU A 85 22.67 -1.89 5.33
N ALA A 86 21.85 -2.20 4.32
CA ALA A 86 21.81 -3.51 3.69
C ALA A 86 23.17 -3.93 3.12
N ARG A 87 23.88 -2.98 2.49
CA ARG A 87 25.21 -3.21 1.93
C ARG A 87 26.27 -3.43 3.01
N VAL A 88 26.25 -2.62 4.07
CA VAL A 88 27.22 -2.71 5.17
C VAL A 88 27.04 -4.01 5.96
N LEU A 89 25.78 -4.39 6.23
CA LEU A 89 25.46 -5.62 6.95
C LEU A 89 25.57 -6.89 6.08
N GLY A 90 25.52 -6.74 4.75
CA GLY A 90 25.42 -7.88 3.83
C GLY A 90 24.08 -8.61 3.97
N ARG A 91 23.02 -7.90 4.38
CA ARG A 91 21.68 -8.44 4.68
C ARG A 91 20.59 -7.57 4.12
N SER A 92 19.41 -8.15 3.92
CA SER A 92 18.23 -7.44 3.47
C SER A 92 17.63 -6.60 4.58
N VAL A 93 17.31 -5.34 4.26
CA VAL A 93 16.71 -4.36 5.16
C VAL A 93 15.36 -3.94 4.59
N LEU A 94 14.30 -4.13 5.37
CA LEU A 94 12.97 -3.69 5.06
C LEU A 94 12.75 -2.30 5.64
N TYR A 95 12.06 -1.44 4.89
CA TYR A 95 11.72 -0.09 5.30
C TYR A 95 10.32 0.28 4.81
N PRO A 96 9.63 1.21 5.50
CA PRO A 96 8.34 1.69 5.06
C PRO A 96 8.38 2.20 3.62
N ALA A 97 7.38 1.83 2.83
CA ALA A 97 7.04 2.58 1.66
C ALA A 97 6.75 4.04 2.07
N GLU A 98 7.26 5.05 1.36
CA GLU A 98 6.80 6.42 1.60
C GLU A 98 5.27 6.51 1.57
N GLU A 99 4.75 7.25 2.55
CA GLU A 99 3.39 7.75 2.74
C GLU A 99 2.23 6.74 2.52
N PHE A 100 1.71 6.23 3.65
CA PHE A 100 0.35 5.70 3.88
C PHE A 100 0.13 4.17 3.98
N LEU A 101 1.12 3.30 3.77
CA LEU A 101 0.82 1.92 3.37
C LEU A 101 1.48 0.84 4.26
N PRO A 102 0.76 0.22 5.21
CA PRO A 102 1.29 -0.83 6.08
C PRO A 102 1.43 -2.21 5.40
N GLY A 103 0.83 -2.44 4.23
CA GLY A 103 0.71 -3.79 3.67
C GLY A 103 1.95 -4.36 2.95
N ALA A 104 2.81 -3.49 2.40
CA ALA A 104 3.93 -3.94 1.57
C ALA A 104 5.20 -3.06 1.72
N PRO A 105 6.06 -3.31 2.73
CA PRO A 105 7.32 -2.59 2.87
C PRO A 105 8.24 -2.81 1.65
N CYS A 106 9.13 -1.84 1.44
CA CYS A 106 10.24 -2.01 0.51
C CYS A 106 11.33 -2.86 1.17
N VAL A 107 12.06 -3.62 0.37
CA VAL A 107 13.23 -4.42 0.76
C VAL A 107 14.41 -3.91 -0.04
N ALA A 108 15.44 -3.43 0.65
CA ALA A 108 16.76 -3.18 0.07
C ALA A 108 17.66 -4.39 0.36
N ALA A 109 18.16 -5.02 -0.69
CA ALA A 109 19.10 -6.14 -0.59
C ALA A 109 20.55 -5.65 -0.69
N ALA A 110 21.48 -6.45 -0.16
CA ALA A 110 22.90 -6.12 -0.14
C ALA A 110 23.54 -5.97 -1.54
N ASP A 111 22.95 -6.60 -2.55
CA ASP A 111 23.39 -6.52 -3.95
C ASP A 111 22.90 -5.25 -4.67
N GLY A 112 22.14 -4.39 -3.98
CA GLY A 112 21.56 -3.17 -4.52
C GLY A 112 20.15 -3.35 -5.12
N THR A 113 19.59 -4.55 -5.09
CA THR A 113 18.20 -4.79 -5.49
C THR A 113 17.25 -4.10 -4.51
N VAL A 114 16.25 -3.40 -5.05
CA VAL A 114 15.13 -2.86 -4.27
C VAL A 114 13.84 -3.45 -4.80
N THR A 115 13.04 -4.07 -3.93
CA THR A 115 11.77 -4.71 -4.28
C THR A 115 10.72 -4.47 -3.21
N ARG A 116 9.45 -4.72 -3.53
CA ARG A 116 8.36 -4.74 -2.55
C ARG A 116 8.20 -6.14 -1.98
N ALA A 117 7.79 -6.22 -0.72
CA ALA A 117 7.51 -7.47 -0.02
C ALA A 117 6.18 -7.40 0.70
N ARG A 118 5.46 -8.52 0.78
CA ARG A 118 4.33 -8.67 1.69
C ARG A 118 4.85 -9.15 3.04
N LEU A 119 4.62 -8.33 4.08
CA LEU A 119 4.99 -8.66 5.45
C LEU A 119 3.73 -9.05 6.21
N LEU A 120 3.69 -10.29 6.69
CA LEU A 120 2.61 -10.77 7.55
C LEU A 120 3.00 -10.51 9.01
N ASP A 121 2.20 -9.70 9.70
CA ASP A 121 2.31 -9.46 11.13
C ASP A 121 2.02 -10.78 11.88
N PRO A 122 2.80 -11.17 12.90
CA PRO A 122 2.33 -12.15 13.89
C PRO A 122 0.92 -11.74 14.34
N GLY A 123 -0.08 -12.58 14.05
CA GLY A 123 -1.49 -12.20 14.16
C GLY A 123 -1.92 -11.68 15.54
N GLU A 124 -3.16 -11.19 15.62
CA GLU A 124 -3.76 -10.56 16.81
C GLU A 124 -3.84 -11.43 18.08
N ASP A 125 -3.38 -12.69 18.04
CA ASP A 125 -3.30 -13.57 19.20
C ASP A 125 -1.92 -13.46 19.86
N PRO A 126 -1.79 -12.68 20.94
CA PRO A 126 -0.51 -12.45 21.60
C PRO A 126 -0.01 -13.70 22.35
N ASP A 127 -0.84 -14.75 22.48
CA ASP A 127 -0.48 -16.02 23.13
C ASP A 127 0.09 -17.06 22.12
N ASP A 128 0.08 -16.78 20.81
CA ASP A 128 0.75 -17.64 19.82
C ASP A 128 2.26 -17.39 19.84
N GLU A 129 2.96 -18.10 20.72
CA GLU A 129 4.43 -18.08 20.80
C GLU A 129 5.14 -18.48 19.49
N THR A 130 4.41 -19.01 18.49
CA THR A 130 4.97 -19.38 17.18
C THR A 130 4.78 -18.30 16.11
N ALA A 131 3.98 -17.27 16.37
CA ALA A 131 3.75 -16.18 15.44
C ALA A 131 5.01 -15.30 15.34
N GLY A 132 5.48 -15.09 14.11
CA GLY A 132 6.61 -14.22 13.81
C GLY A 132 6.39 -13.52 12.47
N TYR A 133 7.09 -12.41 12.27
CA TYR A 133 7.05 -11.62 11.05
C TYR A 133 7.52 -12.46 9.86
N LYS A 134 6.60 -12.77 8.96
CA LYS A 134 6.87 -13.63 7.80
C LYS A 134 6.79 -12.83 6.52
N VAL A 135 7.77 -13.02 5.63
CA VAL A 135 7.71 -12.50 4.27
C VAL A 135 7.30 -13.64 3.35
N ASP A 136 6.02 -13.68 2.98
CA ASP A 136 5.48 -14.74 2.13
C ASP A 136 5.65 -14.47 0.63
N ALA A 137 5.78 -13.20 0.22
CA ALA A 137 5.89 -12.81 -1.18
C ALA A 137 6.75 -11.56 -1.41
N VAL A 138 7.39 -11.49 -2.59
CA VAL A 138 8.22 -10.39 -3.07
C VAL A 138 8.02 -10.17 -4.58
N GLU A 139 8.17 -8.94 -5.07
CA GLU A 139 8.04 -8.67 -6.53
C GLU A 139 9.28 -9.07 -7.35
N ALA A 140 10.46 -9.11 -6.73
CA ALA A 140 11.70 -9.59 -7.32
C ALA A 140 12.45 -10.52 -6.35
N PRO A 141 13.25 -11.48 -6.85
CA PRO A 141 13.99 -12.41 -6.01
C PRO A 141 14.96 -11.70 -5.05
N VAL A 142 14.97 -12.12 -3.79
CA VAL A 142 15.89 -11.62 -2.74
C VAL A 142 16.61 -12.81 -2.12
N ALA A 143 17.95 -12.78 -2.09
CA ALA A 143 18.76 -13.92 -1.66
C ALA A 143 18.51 -14.35 -0.20
N ASP A 144 18.28 -13.39 0.70
CA ASP A 144 18.02 -13.65 2.12
C ASP A 144 16.57 -14.08 2.42
N LEU A 145 15.70 -14.08 1.40
CA LEU A 145 14.28 -14.46 1.52
C LEU A 145 13.94 -15.61 0.54
N PRO A 146 14.61 -16.77 0.62
CA PRO A 146 14.48 -17.84 -0.37
C PRO A 146 13.11 -18.53 -0.37
N ASN A 147 12.33 -18.37 0.70
CA ASN A 147 11.00 -18.96 0.84
C ASN A 147 9.88 -18.02 0.36
N ALA A 148 10.19 -16.76 0.07
CA ALA A 148 9.21 -15.80 -0.41
C ALA A 148 8.84 -16.11 -1.87
N GLN A 149 7.55 -16.13 -2.16
CA GLN A 149 7.06 -16.31 -3.52
C GLN A 149 7.33 -15.07 -4.35
N VAL A 150 7.95 -15.24 -5.52
CA VAL A 150 8.14 -14.13 -6.46
C VAL A 150 6.86 -13.93 -7.26
N THR A 151 6.08 -12.92 -6.90
CA THR A 151 4.80 -12.58 -7.54
C THR A 151 4.55 -11.09 -7.48
N ARG A 152 3.74 -10.58 -8.40
CA ARG A 152 3.17 -9.23 -8.27
C ARG A 152 2.25 -9.18 -7.06
N LEU A 153 2.27 -8.07 -6.34
CA LEU A 153 1.56 -7.89 -5.07
C LEU A 153 0.32 -7.00 -5.29
N PRO A 154 -0.91 -7.56 -5.35
CA PRO A 154 -2.13 -6.79 -5.62
C PRO A 154 -2.38 -5.63 -4.65
N GLU A 155 -1.97 -5.79 -3.38
CA GLU A 155 -2.05 -4.78 -2.34
C GLU A 155 -1.38 -3.46 -2.74
N ILE A 156 -0.25 -3.50 -3.46
CA ILE A 156 0.43 -2.29 -3.95
C ILE A 156 -0.49 -1.50 -4.88
N VAL A 157 -1.24 -2.18 -5.74
CA VAL A 157 -2.16 -1.52 -6.67
C VAL A 157 -3.41 -1.02 -5.95
N ARG A 158 -3.95 -1.79 -5.00
CA ARG A 158 -5.12 -1.38 -4.19
C ARG A 158 -4.85 -0.11 -3.40
N GLU A 159 -3.62 0.03 -2.95
CA GLU A 159 -3.17 1.11 -2.07
C GLU A 159 -2.76 2.39 -2.83
N GLN A 160 -2.59 2.33 -4.16
CA GLN A 160 -2.27 3.49 -4.98
C GLN A 160 -3.41 4.49 -5.03
N ARG A 161 -3.29 5.60 -4.29
CA ARG A 161 -4.25 6.69 -4.38
C ARG A 161 -4.02 7.54 -5.62
N LYS A 162 -5.09 7.82 -6.36
CA LYS A 162 -5.12 8.85 -7.40
C LYS A 162 -6.13 9.94 -7.00
N PRO A 163 -5.91 11.21 -7.35
CA PRO A 163 -6.87 12.27 -7.04
C PRO A 163 -8.24 11.97 -7.66
N THR A 164 -9.35 12.08 -6.94
CA THR A 164 -10.70 11.81 -7.47
C THR A 164 -11.56 13.08 -7.52
N PRO A 165 -11.21 14.08 -8.36
CA PRO A 165 -11.86 15.39 -8.36
C PRO A 165 -13.35 15.34 -8.72
N ILE A 166 -13.82 14.35 -9.48
CA ILE A 166 -15.25 14.23 -9.79
C ILE A 166 -15.99 13.77 -8.54
N SER A 167 -15.49 12.74 -7.86
CA SER A 167 -16.04 12.28 -6.59
C SER A 167 -15.98 13.35 -5.49
N ASP A 168 -14.86 14.06 -5.36
CA ASP A 168 -14.68 15.13 -4.37
C ASP A 168 -15.72 16.25 -4.56
N ARG A 169 -15.99 16.64 -5.81
CA ARG A 169 -17.02 17.63 -6.15
C ARG A 169 -18.42 17.14 -5.88
N PHE A 170 -18.69 15.85 -6.16
CA PHE A 170 -19.97 15.23 -5.85
C PHE A 170 -20.23 15.24 -4.34
N ALA A 171 -19.26 14.80 -3.53
CA ALA A 171 -19.34 14.85 -2.06
C ALA A 171 -19.59 16.28 -1.55
N THR A 172 -18.83 17.26 -2.07
CA THR A 172 -19.02 18.68 -1.73
C THR A 172 -20.43 19.19 -2.08
N SER A 173 -20.98 18.74 -3.22
CA SER A 173 -22.32 19.14 -3.66
C SER A 173 -23.42 18.55 -2.78
N LEU A 174 -23.27 17.29 -2.34
CA LEU A 174 -24.18 16.65 -1.38
C LEU A 174 -24.17 17.36 -0.02
N ASP A 175 -22.99 17.74 0.48
CA ASP A 175 -22.85 18.50 1.73
C ASP A 175 -23.56 19.85 1.64
N ALA A 176 -23.44 20.55 0.51
CA ALA A 176 -24.09 21.84 0.28
C ALA A 176 -25.63 21.75 0.27
N LEU A 177 -26.20 20.60 -0.07
CA LEU A 177 -27.65 20.35 0.00
C LEU A 177 -28.17 20.18 1.44
N GLY A 178 -27.30 20.19 2.45
CA GLY A 178 -27.70 20.07 3.86
C GLY A 178 -28.17 18.67 4.24
N THR A 179 -27.79 17.67 3.44
CA THR A 179 -28.14 16.25 3.62
C THR A 179 -27.55 15.62 4.89
N GLY A 180 -26.60 16.30 5.56
CA GLY A 180 -25.88 15.82 6.74
C GLY A 180 -26.56 16.01 8.11
N ARG A 181 -27.83 15.60 8.31
CA ARG A 181 -28.47 15.74 9.64
C ARG A 181 -29.16 14.49 10.22
N THR A 182 -29.10 13.34 9.57
CA THR A 182 -29.47 12.05 10.20
C THR A 182 -28.41 10.99 9.87
N ASP A 183 -27.99 10.25 10.90
CA ASP A 183 -26.78 9.40 10.85
C ASP A 183 -26.81 8.34 9.73
N GLY A 184 -27.99 7.81 9.40
CA GLY A 184 -28.17 6.81 8.34
C GLY A 184 -28.08 7.35 6.90
N ILE A 185 -28.65 8.53 6.64
CA ILE A 185 -28.59 9.17 5.31
C ILE A 185 -27.16 9.64 5.01
N CYS A 186 -26.46 10.14 6.04
CA CYS A 186 -25.06 10.55 5.91
C CYS A 186 -24.14 9.36 5.55
N ALA A 187 -24.45 8.14 6.02
CA ALA A 187 -23.71 6.93 5.66
C ALA A 187 -23.93 6.53 4.19
N GLN A 188 -25.16 6.64 3.67
CA GLN A 188 -25.45 6.32 2.26
C GLN A 188 -24.75 7.28 1.30
N TYR A 189 -24.76 8.59 1.60
CA TYR A 189 -24.08 9.59 0.76
C TYR A 189 -22.56 9.45 0.76
N ARG A 190 -21.94 9.17 1.92
CA ARG A 190 -20.52 8.82 1.97
C ARG A 190 -20.22 7.56 1.16
N THR A 191 -21.04 6.52 1.31
CA THR A 191 -20.86 5.28 0.55
C THR A 191 -20.93 5.53 -0.97
N ALA A 192 -21.83 6.40 -1.44
CA ALA A 192 -21.91 6.75 -2.85
C ALA A 192 -20.67 7.52 -3.34
N ALA A 193 -20.17 8.47 -2.54
CA ALA A 193 -18.94 9.18 -2.86
C ALA A 193 -17.72 8.24 -2.87
N ASP A 194 -17.59 7.35 -1.90
CA ASP A 194 -16.49 6.36 -1.84
C ASP A 194 -16.52 5.44 -3.06
N ARG A 195 -17.71 4.92 -3.42
CA ARG A 195 -17.89 4.08 -4.61
C ARG A 195 -17.61 4.82 -5.91
N LEU A 196 -18.06 6.07 -6.02
CA LEU A 196 -17.76 6.92 -7.18
C LEU A 196 -16.25 7.20 -7.26
N GLY A 197 -15.59 7.38 -6.11
CA GLY A 197 -14.14 7.55 -6.01
C GLY A 197 -13.39 6.32 -6.52
N ALA A 198 -13.80 5.12 -6.09
CA ALA A 198 -13.22 3.87 -6.59
C ALA A 198 -13.40 3.70 -8.11
N TRP A 199 -14.57 4.04 -8.63
CA TRP A 199 -14.84 4.02 -10.08
C TRP A 199 -13.97 5.02 -10.85
N GLU A 200 -13.90 6.27 -10.37
CA GLU A 200 -13.05 7.30 -10.95
C GLU A 200 -11.56 6.91 -10.92
N GLN A 201 -11.09 6.34 -9.81
CA GLN A 201 -9.70 5.90 -9.63
C GLN A 201 -9.33 4.78 -10.61
N LEU A 202 -10.22 3.83 -10.88
CA LEU A 202 -10.01 2.83 -11.93
C LEU A 202 -9.83 3.52 -13.30
N VAL A 203 -10.74 4.45 -13.64
CA VAL A 203 -10.70 5.18 -14.92
C VAL A 203 -9.43 6.01 -15.07
N GLN A 204 -8.96 6.65 -14.00
CA GLN A 204 -7.68 7.37 -14.03
C GLN A 204 -6.48 6.44 -14.16
N THR A 205 -6.51 5.30 -13.48
CA THR A 205 -5.47 4.27 -13.62
C THR A 205 -5.38 3.77 -15.06
N MET A 206 -6.52 3.56 -15.73
CA MET A 206 -6.57 3.28 -17.17
C MET A 206 -5.99 4.42 -18.02
N ALA A 207 -6.36 5.66 -17.71
CA ALA A 207 -5.91 6.84 -18.45
C ALA A 207 -4.38 7.00 -18.41
N ASP A 208 -3.77 6.65 -17.28
CA ASP A 208 -2.32 6.64 -17.07
C ASP A 208 -1.65 5.36 -17.57
N ARG A 209 -2.36 4.53 -18.36
CA ARG A 209 -1.85 3.25 -18.89
C ARG A 209 -1.32 2.34 -17.79
N TRP A 210 -2.03 2.32 -16.66
CA TRP A 210 -1.75 1.49 -15.49
C TRP A 210 -0.53 1.92 -14.68
N ASP A 211 0.05 3.09 -14.95
CA ASP A 211 1.15 3.64 -14.14
C ASP A 211 0.68 4.01 -12.71
N PRO A 212 1.56 3.84 -11.70
CA PRO A 212 2.98 3.45 -11.81
C PRO A 212 3.25 1.94 -11.84
N ALA A 213 2.27 1.09 -11.52
CA ALA A 213 2.48 -0.36 -11.45
C ALA A 213 2.72 -0.99 -12.83
N GLY A 214 2.14 -0.42 -13.89
CA GLY A 214 2.12 -1.01 -15.24
C GLY A 214 1.24 -2.27 -15.32
N TRP A 215 0.42 -2.54 -14.30
CA TRP A 215 -0.50 -3.67 -14.24
C TRP A 215 -1.67 -3.37 -13.29
N TYR A 216 -2.72 -4.19 -13.34
CA TYR A 216 -3.88 -4.06 -12.48
C TYR A 216 -4.42 -5.46 -12.11
N PRO A 217 -4.77 -5.74 -10.86
CA PRO A 217 -5.36 -7.02 -10.49
C PRO A 217 -6.74 -7.22 -11.12
N ALA A 218 -6.99 -8.41 -11.69
CA ALA A 218 -8.27 -8.73 -12.33
C ALA A 218 -9.45 -8.70 -11.33
N ASP A 219 -9.22 -9.15 -10.09
CA ASP A 219 -10.18 -9.10 -8.99
C ASP A 219 -10.53 -7.68 -8.57
N LEU A 220 -9.53 -6.80 -8.51
CA LEU A 220 -9.75 -5.38 -8.23
C LEU A 220 -10.52 -4.70 -9.38
N TYR A 221 -10.25 -5.10 -10.63
CA TYR A 221 -11.02 -4.60 -11.78
C TYR A 221 -12.49 -5.01 -11.69
N VAL A 222 -12.75 -6.30 -11.42
CA VAL A 222 -14.11 -6.83 -11.21
C VAL A 222 -14.80 -6.12 -10.04
N GLN A 223 -14.12 -5.95 -8.91
CA GLN A 223 -14.65 -5.23 -7.74
C GLN A 223 -15.10 -3.80 -8.08
N ASN A 224 -14.36 -3.10 -8.94
CA ASN A 224 -14.71 -1.76 -9.38
C ASN A 224 -15.89 -1.74 -10.37
N LEU A 225 -16.02 -2.75 -11.23
CA LEU A 225 -17.22 -2.91 -12.06
C LEU A 225 -18.45 -3.21 -11.19
N THR A 226 -18.33 -4.09 -10.20
CA THR A 226 -19.40 -4.36 -9.22
C THR A 226 -19.75 -3.11 -8.40
N THR A 227 -18.75 -2.28 -8.11
CA THR A 227 -18.96 -0.98 -7.46
C THR A 227 -19.82 -0.05 -8.33
N ARG A 228 -19.64 -0.09 -9.66
CA ARG A 228 -20.46 0.65 -10.61
C ARG A 228 -21.90 0.13 -10.70
N ASP A 229 -22.13 -1.19 -10.61
CA ASP A 229 -23.48 -1.78 -10.44
C ASP A 229 -24.13 -1.23 -9.15
N GLY A 230 -23.37 -1.20 -8.07
CA GLY A 230 -23.80 -0.66 -6.78
C GLY A 230 -24.20 0.82 -6.84
N LEU A 231 -23.54 1.63 -7.68
CA LEU A 231 -23.87 3.05 -7.88
C LEU A 231 -25.21 3.22 -8.63
N GLU A 232 -25.47 2.39 -9.64
CA GLU A 232 -26.76 2.38 -10.36
C GLU A 232 -27.92 2.01 -9.42
N ALA A 233 -27.74 0.98 -8.59
CA ALA A 233 -28.73 0.59 -7.60
C ALA A 233 -28.98 1.67 -6.53
N MET A 234 -27.95 2.43 -6.14
CA MET A 234 -28.07 3.54 -5.19
C MET A 234 -28.77 4.75 -5.78
N GLN A 235 -28.55 5.06 -7.06
CA GLN A 235 -29.21 6.17 -7.75
C GLN A 235 -30.74 6.06 -7.68
N GLN A 236 -31.29 4.86 -7.76
CA GLN A 236 -32.74 4.60 -7.65
C GLN A 236 -33.32 4.87 -6.26
N GLN A 237 -32.46 4.92 -5.23
CA GLN A 237 -32.86 5.14 -3.84
C GLN A 237 -32.73 6.62 -3.43
N PHE A 238 -32.07 7.42 -4.26
CA PHE A 238 -31.83 8.84 -3.98
C PHE A 238 -33.08 9.68 -4.25
N GLN A 239 -33.18 10.79 -3.53
CA GLN A 239 -34.13 11.83 -3.89
C GLN A 239 -33.72 12.44 -5.25
N PRO A 240 -34.67 13.03 -6.00
CA PRO A 240 -34.43 13.42 -7.40
C PRO A 240 -33.21 14.33 -7.59
N GLN A 241 -32.98 15.27 -6.67
CA GLN A 241 -31.86 16.22 -6.78
C GLN A 241 -30.51 15.54 -6.58
N GLU A 242 -30.40 14.62 -5.63
CA GLU A 242 -29.20 13.84 -5.37
C GLU A 242 -28.94 12.81 -6.47
N ALA A 243 -30.00 12.22 -7.03
CA ALA A 243 -29.91 11.33 -8.18
C ALA A 243 -29.37 12.06 -9.42
N GLU A 244 -29.81 13.30 -9.68
CA GLU A 244 -29.29 14.14 -10.77
C GLU A 244 -27.80 14.49 -10.57
N LEU A 245 -27.39 14.78 -9.34
CA LEU A 245 -25.97 15.04 -9.04
C LEU A 245 -25.10 13.79 -9.27
N LEU A 246 -25.59 12.62 -8.86
CA LEU A 246 -24.89 11.36 -9.07
C LEU A 246 -24.83 11.02 -10.56
N GLU A 247 -25.92 11.17 -11.29
CA GLU A 247 -26.00 10.96 -12.74
C GLU A 247 -24.97 11.81 -13.48
N ALA A 248 -24.93 13.11 -13.19
CA ALA A 248 -24.00 14.04 -13.83
C ALA A 248 -22.53 13.68 -13.54
N ALA A 249 -22.24 13.17 -12.35
CA ALA A 249 -20.89 12.72 -11.98
C ALA A 249 -20.52 11.40 -12.69
N LEU A 250 -21.43 10.43 -12.70
CA LEU A 250 -21.26 9.15 -13.39
C LEU A 250 -21.04 9.36 -14.88
N ASP A 251 -21.82 10.23 -15.53
CA ASP A 251 -21.71 10.55 -16.94
C ASP A 251 -20.31 11.02 -17.35
N LEU A 252 -19.60 11.74 -16.46
CA LEU A 252 -18.24 12.20 -16.72
C LEU A 252 -17.24 11.04 -16.67
N VAL A 253 -17.37 10.19 -15.65
CA VAL A 253 -16.47 9.04 -15.46
C VAL A 253 -16.73 7.96 -16.52
N ASP A 254 -18.00 7.65 -16.81
CA ASP A 254 -18.43 6.64 -17.77
C ASP A 254 -18.03 7.00 -19.20
N ARG A 255 -18.14 8.28 -19.60
CA ARG A 255 -17.61 8.74 -20.89
C ARG A 255 -16.12 8.45 -21.02
N ARG A 256 -15.36 8.71 -19.96
CA ARG A 256 -13.92 8.47 -19.96
C ARG A 256 -13.60 6.98 -19.95
N PHE A 257 -14.38 6.16 -19.24
CA PHE A 257 -14.29 4.70 -19.29
C PHE A 257 -14.51 4.17 -20.72
N ILE A 258 -15.54 4.67 -21.42
CA ILE A 258 -15.84 4.30 -22.81
C ILE A 258 -14.66 4.62 -23.73
N GLU A 259 -14.02 5.78 -23.58
CA GLU A 259 -12.85 6.18 -24.39
C GLU A 259 -11.63 5.26 -24.18
N LEU A 260 -11.51 4.65 -23.00
CA LEU A 260 -10.35 3.83 -22.58
C LEU A 260 -10.58 2.32 -22.76
N THR A 261 -11.74 1.94 -23.27
CA THR A 261 -12.15 0.54 -23.40
C THR A 261 -12.73 0.28 -24.79
N VAL A 262 -12.77 -1.00 -25.17
CA VAL A 262 -13.36 -1.46 -26.43
C VAL A 262 -14.55 -2.38 -26.16
N PRO A 263 -15.62 -2.35 -26.98
CA PRO A 263 -16.69 -3.33 -26.89
C PRO A 263 -16.17 -4.74 -27.14
N ASP A 264 -16.40 -5.65 -26.20
CA ASP A 264 -16.05 -7.06 -26.29
C ASP A 264 -17.06 -7.88 -25.44
N PRO A 265 -18.24 -8.26 -25.99
CA PRO A 265 -19.22 -9.05 -25.23
C PRO A 265 -18.71 -10.42 -24.78
N SER A 266 -17.62 -10.92 -25.39
CA SER A 266 -16.97 -12.15 -24.96
C SER A 266 -16.10 -11.97 -23.72
N TRP A 267 -15.83 -10.72 -23.34
CA TRP A 267 -15.03 -10.33 -22.17
C TRP A 267 -15.66 -10.81 -20.86
N TYR A 268 -16.94 -10.51 -20.68
CA TYR A 268 -17.70 -10.95 -19.52
C TYR A 268 -17.62 -12.49 -19.34
N LEU A 269 -17.76 -13.25 -20.43
CA LEU A 269 -17.66 -14.72 -20.40
C LEU A 269 -16.25 -15.23 -20.05
N LYS A 270 -15.21 -14.42 -20.27
CA LYS A 270 -13.84 -14.75 -19.85
C LYS A 270 -13.69 -14.47 -18.35
N LEU A 271 -14.14 -13.31 -17.89
CA LEU A 271 -14.10 -12.95 -16.46
C LEU A 271 -14.86 -13.94 -15.59
N SER A 272 -16.09 -14.32 -15.97
CA SER A 272 -16.93 -15.27 -15.22
C SER A 272 -16.38 -16.70 -15.15
N LYS A 273 -15.41 -17.05 -16.00
CA LYS A 273 -14.73 -18.36 -15.98
C LYS A 273 -13.42 -18.34 -15.19
N GLU A 274 -12.94 -17.16 -14.84
CA GLU A 274 -11.70 -17.00 -14.08
C GLU A 274 -11.95 -17.43 -12.62
N PRO A 275 -11.21 -18.42 -12.10
CA PRO A 275 -11.41 -18.89 -10.74
C PRO A 275 -11.17 -17.77 -9.71
N GLY A 276 -12.11 -17.61 -8.79
CA GLY A 276 -11.97 -16.65 -7.68
C GLY A 276 -12.44 -15.22 -8.00
N LEU A 277 -12.95 -14.95 -9.20
CA LEU A 277 -13.63 -13.69 -9.51
C LEU A 277 -15.12 -13.78 -9.19
N ASP A 278 -15.64 -12.77 -8.50
CA ASP A 278 -17.06 -12.61 -8.19
C ASP A 278 -17.73 -11.74 -9.26
N VAL A 279 -18.17 -12.39 -10.34
CA VAL A 279 -18.80 -11.74 -11.49
C VAL A 279 -20.33 -11.92 -11.39
N PRO A 280 -21.13 -10.84 -11.42
CA PRO A 280 -22.59 -10.93 -11.32
C PRO A 280 -23.18 -11.66 -12.52
N ASP A 281 -24.36 -12.27 -12.40
CA ASP A 281 -25.03 -12.97 -13.50
C ASP A 281 -25.31 -12.07 -14.73
N THR A 282 -25.29 -12.65 -15.93
CA THR A 282 -25.38 -11.90 -17.20
C THR A 282 -26.63 -11.04 -17.34
N ASP A 283 -27.73 -11.49 -16.74
CA ASP A 283 -29.04 -10.83 -16.88
C ASP A 283 -29.14 -9.53 -16.06
N ASP A 284 -28.23 -9.35 -15.09
CA ASP A 284 -28.18 -8.19 -14.18
C ASP A 284 -26.94 -7.31 -14.43
N ALA A 285 -26.09 -7.66 -15.41
CA ALA A 285 -24.84 -6.94 -15.67
C ALA A 285 -25.09 -5.65 -16.47
N GLY A 286 -24.60 -4.52 -15.94
CA GLY A 286 -24.59 -3.24 -16.66
C GLY A 286 -23.71 -3.25 -17.91
N TRP A 287 -23.92 -2.29 -18.82
CA TRP A 287 -23.22 -2.21 -20.11
C TRP A 287 -21.68 -2.09 -20.00
N TRP A 288 -21.15 -1.65 -18.85
CA TRP A 288 -19.70 -1.56 -18.62
C TRP A 288 -19.02 -2.94 -18.58
N TRP A 289 -19.75 -4.00 -18.25
CA TRP A 289 -19.23 -5.37 -18.26
C TRP A 289 -18.94 -5.92 -19.67
N ASP A 290 -19.59 -5.36 -20.69
CA ASP A 290 -19.35 -5.70 -22.11
C ASP A 290 -18.14 -4.97 -22.70
N ARG A 291 -17.35 -4.30 -21.86
CA ARG A 291 -16.21 -3.49 -22.29
C ARG A 291 -14.93 -3.98 -21.67
N ARG A 292 -13.93 -4.15 -22.52
CA ARG A 292 -12.59 -4.59 -22.13
C ARG A 292 -11.62 -3.42 -22.16
N PRO A 293 -10.73 -3.26 -21.16
CA PRO A 293 -9.65 -2.29 -21.23
C PRO A 293 -8.71 -2.56 -22.41
N ASP A 294 -8.17 -1.50 -23.01
CA ASP A 294 -7.15 -1.59 -24.06
C ASP A 294 -6.04 -0.55 -23.83
N PRO A 295 -4.83 -0.96 -23.39
CA PRO A 295 -4.35 -2.34 -23.27
C PRO A 295 -4.85 -3.08 -22.02
N LEU A 296 -4.88 -4.41 -22.07
CA LEU A 296 -5.19 -5.28 -20.92
C LEU A 296 -4.02 -5.28 -19.91
N PRO A 297 -4.25 -5.10 -18.60
CA PRO A 297 -3.17 -4.93 -17.62
C PRO A 297 -2.84 -6.15 -16.76
N TRP A 298 -3.34 -7.35 -17.09
CA TRP A 298 -2.95 -8.63 -16.49
C TRP A 298 -2.76 -9.72 -17.52
#